data_AF-A0A7C5CRW7-F1
#
_entry.id   AF-A0A7C5CRW7-F1
#
_cell.length_a   1.000
_cell.length_b   1.000
_cell.length_c   1.000
_cell.angle_alpha   90.00
_cell.angle_beta   90.00
_cell.angle_gamma   90.00
#
_symmetry.space_group_name_H-M   'P 1'
#
loop_
_entity.id
_entity.type
_entity.pdbx_description
1 polymer ?
#
loop_
_entity_poly.entity_id
_entity_poly.type
_entity_poly.pdbx_seq_one_letter_code
_entity_poly.pdbx_strand_id
1 'polypeptide(L)'
;INPYALGFAMMQDIRRVCEKPTDEDRRWLPDIAGANWLETMHEAMRNFRDESFVMQFLSPHVMRQFHLFSLHDNDHNDTINVSAIHDESGYELVRDTLSKQYNLSDQEPDIQVYQVDFRGDRSLTLRHYQNNRRPLGKDTKEVLKHVHRLWGYDVHLESLQAGAVVETQTIRKSD
;
A
#
# COMPACT_ATOMS: atom_id res chain seq x y z
N ILE A 1 11.84 -1.87 -2.07
CA ILE A 1 12.05 -3.22 -1.48
C ILE A 1 11.28 -4.22 -2.34
N ASN A 2 11.82 -5.42 -2.57
CA ASN A 2 11.07 -6.48 -3.26
C ASN A 2 10.02 -7.09 -2.29
N PRO A 3 8.71 -6.99 -2.57
CA PRO A 3 7.65 -7.46 -1.68
C PRO A 3 7.69 -8.95 -1.39
N TYR A 4 8.04 -9.76 -2.39
CA TYR A 4 8.14 -11.21 -2.23
C TYR A 4 9.32 -11.63 -1.36
N ALA A 5 10.43 -10.91 -1.47
CA ALA A 5 11.61 -11.18 -0.64
C ALA A 5 11.33 -10.87 0.84
N LEU A 6 10.66 -9.75 1.11
CA LEU A 6 10.27 -9.37 2.46
C LEU A 6 9.25 -10.35 3.05
N GLY A 7 8.18 -10.65 2.30
CA GLY A 7 7.14 -11.58 2.74
C GLY A 7 7.69 -12.97 3.05
N PHE A 8 8.59 -13.49 2.20
CA PHE A 8 9.24 -14.76 2.43
C PHE A 8 10.11 -14.75 3.70
N ALA A 9 10.91 -13.69 3.89
CA ALA A 9 11.75 -13.57 5.09
C ALA A 9 10.89 -13.48 6.36
N MET A 10 9.77 -12.76 6.32
CA MET A 10 8.83 -12.71 7.44
C MET A 10 8.23 -14.08 7.74
N MET A 11 7.81 -14.85 6.73
CA MET A 11 7.30 -16.21 6.93
C MET A 11 8.36 -17.15 7.54
N GLN A 12 9.60 -17.07 7.07
CA GLN A 12 10.71 -17.81 7.66
C GLN A 12 10.96 -17.39 9.11
N ASP A 13 10.84 -16.10 9.40
CA ASP A 13 11.05 -15.57 10.73
C ASP A 13 9.93 -15.97 11.71
N ILE A 14 8.65 -15.99 11.28
CA ILE A 14 7.54 -16.54 12.08
C ILE A 14 7.86 -17.97 12.52
N ARG A 15 8.34 -18.80 11.59
CA ARG A 15 8.76 -20.17 11.92
C ARG A 15 9.90 -20.19 12.94
N ARG A 16 10.92 -19.36 12.75
CA ARG A 16 12.05 -19.24 13.68
C ARG A 16 11.59 -18.81 15.07
N VAL A 17 10.71 -17.82 15.18
CA VAL A 17 10.17 -17.30 16.45
C VAL A 17 9.36 -18.38 17.18
N CYS A 18 8.59 -19.18 16.45
CA CYS A 18 7.84 -20.28 17.01
C CYS A 18 8.76 -21.42 17.51
N GLU A 19 9.74 -21.83 16.71
CA GLU A 19 10.61 -22.97 17.04
C GLU A 19 11.76 -22.62 18.02
N LYS A 20 12.32 -21.42 17.91
CA LYS A 20 13.52 -20.96 18.63
C LYS A 20 13.40 -19.47 19.00
N PRO A 21 12.46 -19.09 19.88
CA PRO A 21 12.27 -17.70 20.28
C PRO A 21 13.47 -17.16 21.06
N THR A 22 13.91 -15.96 20.71
CA THR A 22 14.85 -15.15 21.50
C THR A 22 14.11 -14.26 22.50
N ASP A 23 14.81 -13.66 23.45
CA ASP A 23 14.21 -12.72 24.41
C ASP A 23 13.68 -11.44 23.75
N GLU A 24 14.22 -11.06 22.59
CA GLU A 24 13.67 -9.97 21.77
C GLU A 24 12.34 -10.40 21.15
N ASP A 25 12.26 -11.62 20.59
CA ASP A 25 11.03 -12.12 19.98
C ASP A 25 9.90 -12.27 21.01
N ARG A 26 10.22 -12.66 22.24
CA ARG A 26 9.23 -12.75 23.32
C ARG A 26 8.64 -11.39 23.70
N ARG A 27 9.39 -10.31 23.54
CA ARG A 27 8.90 -8.94 23.78
C ARG A 27 8.06 -8.42 22.62
N TRP A 28 8.51 -8.69 21.40
CA TRP A 28 7.93 -8.12 20.18
C TRP A 28 6.79 -8.93 19.57
N LEU A 29 6.81 -10.25 19.77
CA LEU A 29 5.91 -11.23 19.20
C LEU A 29 5.47 -12.24 20.29
N PRO A 30 4.93 -11.77 21.43
CA PRO A 30 4.62 -12.63 22.57
C PRO A 30 3.61 -13.73 22.22
N ASP A 31 2.66 -13.43 21.33
CA ASP A 31 1.57 -14.35 20.97
C ASP A 31 2.04 -15.59 20.20
N ILE A 32 3.18 -15.49 19.51
CA ILE A 32 3.69 -16.56 18.64
C ILE A 32 5.01 -17.17 19.12
N ALA A 33 5.68 -16.54 20.09
CA ALA A 33 6.93 -17.02 20.63
C ALA A 33 6.74 -18.38 21.34
N GLY A 34 7.26 -19.45 20.74
CA GLY A 34 7.08 -20.82 21.26
C GLY A 34 5.76 -21.49 20.87
N ALA A 35 4.95 -20.88 19.99
CA ALA A 35 3.71 -21.46 19.50
C ALA A 35 3.94 -22.49 18.37
N ASN A 36 2.87 -23.14 17.89
CA ASN A 36 2.94 -24.01 16.71
C ASN A 36 3.07 -23.17 15.43
N TRP A 37 4.24 -23.22 14.79
CA TRP A 37 4.53 -22.37 13.63
C TRP A 37 3.57 -22.57 12.46
N LEU A 38 3.06 -23.79 12.25
CA LEU A 38 2.19 -24.09 11.12
C LEU A 38 0.79 -23.50 11.35
N GLU A 39 0.28 -23.60 12.58
CA GLU A 39 -0.99 -22.99 12.98
C GLU A 39 -0.90 -21.47 12.90
N THR A 40 0.14 -20.88 13.49
CA THR A 40 0.41 -19.44 13.43
C THR A 40 0.46 -18.94 11.98
N MET A 41 1.14 -19.68 11.09
CA MET A 41 1.24 -19.29 9.68
C MET A 41 -0.10 -19.39 8.96
N HIS A 42 -0.89 -20.43 9.22
CA HIS A 42 -2.22 -20.56 8.65
C HIS A 42 -3.18 -19.45 9.14
N GLU A 43 -3.10 -19.06 10.40
CA GLU A 43 -3.88 -17.95 10.93
C GLU A 43 -3.45 -16.62 10.31
N ALA A 44 -2.13 -16.37 10.24
CA ALA A 44 -1.59 -15.18 9.63
C ALA A 44 -2.06 -15.01 8.18
N MET A 45 -1.99 -16.08 7.37
CA MET A 45 -2.37 -16.04 5.96
C MET A 45 -3.89 -15.98 5.72
N ARG A 46 -4.72 -16.44 6.66
CA ARG A 46 -6.18 -16.39 6.53
C ARG A 46 -6.78 -15.07 6.99
N ASN A 47 -6.21 -14.48 8.05
CA ASN A 47 -6.84 -13.39 8.77
C ASN A 47 -6.22 -12.02 8.48
N PHE A 48 -5.02 -11.97 7.89
CA PHE A 48 -4.30 -10.72 7.67
C PHE A 48 -4.06 -10.48 6.18
N ARG A 49 -4.34 -9.24 5.75
CA ARG A 49 -3.91 -8.69 4.45
C ARG A 49 -2.48 -8.18 4.55
N ASP A 50 -1.81 -7.98 3.41
CA ASP A 50 -0.39 -7.60 3.33
C ASP A 50 0.02 -6.50 4.32
N GLU A 51 -0.80 -5.45 4.47
CA GLU A 51 -0.46 -4.30 5.32
C GLU A 51 -0.52 -4.67 6.79
N SER A 52 -1.59 -5.33 7.19
CA SER A 52 -1.78 -5.85 8.55
C SER A 52 -0.77 -6.96 8.88
N PHE A 53 -0.34 -7.74 7.89
CA PHE A 53 0.67 -8.77 8.06
C PHE A 53 2.05 -8.15 8.37
N VAL A 54 2.46 -7.13 7.61
CA VAL A 54 3.67 -6.34 7.92
C VAL A 54 3.54 -5.67 9.28
N MET A 55 2.40 -5.07 9.57
CA MET A 55 2.17 -4.36 10.83
C MET A 55 2.18 -5.29 12.04
N GLN A 56 1.79 -6.55 11.91
CA GLN A 56 1.68 -7.51 13.03
C GLN A 56 2.90 -8.43 13.18
N PHE A 57 3.53 -8.86 12.09
CA PHE A 57 4.54 -9.92 12.10
C PHE A 57 5.96 -9.47 11.74
N LEU A 58 6.18 -8.21 11.35
CA LEU A 58 7.52 -7.73 11.01
C LEU A 58 8.38 -7.57 12.27
N SER A 59 9.33 -8.50 12.46
CA SER A 59 10.21 -8.50 13.63
C SER A 59 11.43 -7.56 13.46
N PRO A 60 12.02 -7.11 14.58
CA PRO A 60 13.31 -6.41 14.58
C PRO A 60 14.43 -7.19 13.88
N HIS A 61 14.40 -8.52 13.93
CA HIS A 61 15.38 -9.37 13.26
C HIS A 61 15.35 -9.19 11.74
N VAL A 62 14.15 -9.29 11.14
CA VAL A 62 13.96 -9.10 9.69
C VAL A 62 14.26 -7.66 9.28
N MET A 63 13.87 -6.67 10.09
CA MET A 63 14.19 -5.27 9.83
C MET A 63 15.70 -5.04 9.73
N ARG A 64 16.49 -5.61 10.65
CA ARG A 64 17.96 -5.53 10.60
C ARG A 64 18.52 -6.27 9.39
N GLN A 65 17.99 -7.45 9.07
CA GLN A 65 18.43 -8.23 7.91
C GLN A 65 18.24 -7.48 6.58
N PHE A 66 17.15 -6.73 6.43
CA PHE A 66 16.86 -5.94 5.23
C PHE A 66 17.40 -4.51 5.31
N HIS A 67 18.13 -4.15 6.37
CA HIS A 67 18.59 -2.79 6.65
C HIS A 67 17.46 -1.76 6.50
N LEU A 68 16.30 -2.06 7.08
CA LEU A 68 15.14 -1.18 7.06
C LEU A 68 15.36 -0.04 8.05
N PHE A 69 15.35 1.19 7.54
CA PHE A 69 15.39 2.40 8.34
C PHE A 69 14.25 3.34 7.91
N SER A 70 13.61 3.99 8.88
CA SER A 70 12.69 5.08 8.60
C SER A 70 13.50 6.38 8.57
N LEU A 71 13.40 7.14 7.47
CA LEU A 71 13.92 8.49 7.43
C LEU A 71 12.87 9.39 8.10
N HIS A 72 13.21 9.94 9.26
CA HIS A 72 12.47 11.08 9.80
C HIS A 72 12.76 12.28 8.90
N ASP A 73 11.84 12.59 7.99
CA ASP A 73 11.86 13.86 7.28
C ASP A 73 11.39 14.94 8.26
N ASN A 74 12.34 15.54 8.96
CA ASN A 74 12.11 16.69 9.82
C ASN A 74 12.64 17.89 9.03
N ASP A 75 11.75 18.58 8.30
CA ASP A 75 11.98 19.77 7.44
C ASP A 75 12.63 20.98 8.18
N HIS A 76 13.17 20.79 9.38
CA HIS A 76 13.84 21.78 10.22
C HIS A 76 15.29 21.45 10.56
N ASN A 77 15.88 20.39 10.01
CA ASN A 77 17.30 20.10 10.20
C ASN A 77 18.01 19.81 8.88
N ASP A 78 18.97 20.68 8.55
CA ASP A 78 19.80 20.68 7.33
C ASP A 78 20.88 19.56 7.32
N THR A 79 20.69 18.54 8.16
CA THR A 79 21.61 17.40 8.30
C THR A 79 20.81 16.11 8.42
N ILE A 80 21.04 15.19 7.47
CA ILE A 80 20.59 13.79 7.57
C ILE A 80 21.39 13.16 8.70
N ASN A 81 20.86 13.28 9.92
CA ASN A 81 21.37 12.51 11.04
C ASN A 81 20.90 11.07 10.81
N VAL A 82 21.77 10.24 10.24
CA VAL A 82 21.63 8.78 10.31
C VAL A 82 21.94 8.39 11.74
N SER A 83 21.07 8.81 12.67
CA SER A 83 21.07 8.28 14.01
C SER A 83 20.54 6.87 13.86
N ALA A 84 21.48 5.93 13.76
CA ALA A 84 21.27 4.51 13.91
C ALA A 84 20.58 4.26 15.26
N ILE A 85 19.27 4.41 15.30
CA ILE A 85 18.49 4.17 16.50
C ILE A 85 17.73 2.87 16.25
N HIS A 86 18.48 1.78 16.38
CA HIS A 86 17.95 0.45 16.67
C HIS A 86 17.48 0.42 18.14
N ASP A 87 16.53 1.30 18.49
CA ASP A 87 15.81 1.32 19.76
C ASP A 87 14.36 0.89 19.53
N GLU A 88 13.67 0.52 20.60
CA GLU A 88 12.31 -0.03 20.60
C GLU A 88 11.33 0.89 19.85
N SER A 89 11.46 2.21 20.06
CA SER A 89 10.70 3.26 19.37
C SER A 89 10.94 3.34 17.85
N GLY A 90 12.15 3.02 17.39
CA GLY A 90 12.52 3.07 15.97
C GLY A 90 11.86 1.96 15.16
N TYR A 91 11.71 0.77 15.75
CA TYR A 91 11.08 -0.37 15.07
C TYR A 91 9.57 -0.20 14.91
N GLU A 92 8.87 0.41 15.88
CA GLU A 92 7.45 0.74 15.74
C GLU A 92 7.20 1.69 14.57
N LEU A 93 8.00 2.74 14.46
CA LEU A 93 7.92 3.70 13.35
C LEU A 93 8.19 3.05 11.99
N VAL A 94 9.16 2.13 11.93
CA VAL A 94 9.45 1.37 10.71
C VAL A 94 8.27 0.47 10.32
N ARG A 95 7.57 -0.18 11.27
CA ARG A 95 6.35 -0.97 10.99
C ARG A 95 5.23 -0.09 10.43
N ASP A 96 4.95 1.03 11.09
CA ASP A 96 3.92 1.97 10.64
C ASP A 96 4.21 2.48 9.22
N THR A 97 5.44 2.92 8.98
CA THR A 97 5.85 3.48 7.68
C THR A 97 5.82 2.43 6.56
N LEU A 98 6.32 1.21 6.82
CA LEU A 98 6.30 0.13 5.83
C LEU A 98 4.89 -0.39 5.57
N SER A 99 4.06 -0.54 6.60
CA SER A 99 2.66 -0.97 6.42
C SER A 99 1.90 -0.01 5.50
N LYS A 100 2.11 1.30 5.66
CA LYS A 100 1.54 2.32 4.77
C LYS A 100 2.05 2.23 3.33
N GLN A 101 3.31 1.87 3.11
CA GLN A 101 3.86 1.67 1.76
C GLN A 101 3.33 0.40 1.09
N TYR A 102 3.06 -0.65 1.87
CA TYR A 102 2.50 -1.92 1.40
C TYR A 102 0.98 -1.90 1.21
N ASN A 103 0.31 -0.78 1.50
CA ASN A 103 -1.04 -0.52 0.99
C ASN A 103 -0.97 -0.52 -0.54
N LEU A 104 -1.06 -1.71 -1.14
CA LEU A 104 -1.19 -1.87 -2.58
C LEU A 104 -2.50 -1.19 -3.06
N SER A 105 -3.49 -1.09 -2.16
CA SER A 105 -4.70 -0.28 -2.34
C SER A 105 -4.42 1.23 -2.53
N ASP A 106 -3.26 1.75 -2.10
CA ASP A 106 -2.83 3.13 -2.31
C ASP A 106 -2.12 3.35 -3.67
N GLN A 107 -1.83 2.26 -4.39
CA GLN A 107 -1.28 2.30 -5.75
C GLN A 107 -2.35 2.12 -6.83
N GLU A 108 -3.48 1.51 -6.49
CA GLU A 108 -4.60 1.43 -7.40
C GLU A 108 -5.35 2.77 -7.43
N PRO A 109 -5.53 3.38 -8.62
CA PRO A 109 -6.29 4.61 -8.72
C PRO A 109 -7.76 4.35 -8.36
N ASP A 110 -8.29 5.13 -7.42
CA ASP A 110 -9.71 5.08 -7.05
C ASP A 110 -10.53 5.77 -8.15
N ILE A 111 -11.04 4.97 -9.09
CA ILE A 111 -11.89 5.44 -10.20
C ILE A 111 -13.29 4.86 -10.03
N GLN A 112 -14.27 5.75 -9.90
CA GLN A 112 -15.67 5.39 -9.67
C GLN A 112 -16.56 5.88 -10.81
N VAL A 113 -17.61 5.12 -11.10
CA VAL A 113 -18.69 5.59 -11.97
C VAL A 113 -19.51 6.61 -11.20
N TYR A 114 -19.43 7.87 -11.60
CA TYR A 114 -20.10 8.96 -10.90
C TYR A 114 -21.50 9.24 -11.47
N GLN A 115 -21.60 9.36 -12.79
CA GLN A 115 -22.86 9.67 -13.45
C GLN A 115 -22.95 8.99 -14.81
N VAL A 116 -24.16 8.62 -15.19
CA VAL A 116 -24.51 8.15 -16.52
C VAL A 116 -25.71 8.96 -17.02
N ASP A 117 -25.57 9.64 -18.16
CA ASP A 117 -26.69 10.41 -18.74
C ASP A 117 -27.59 9.53 -19.61
N PHE A 118 -28.52 8.80 -18.99
CA PHE A 118 -29.44 7.94 -19.73
C PHE A 118 -30.44 8.70 -20.64
N ARG A 119 -30.63 10.01 -20.44
CA ARG A 119 -31.70 10.77 -21.13
C ARG A 119 -31.18 11.65 -22.27
N GLY A 120 -29.95 12.12 -22.17
CA GLY A 120 -29.30 12.93 -23.19
C GLY A 120 -28.40 12.11 -24.10
N ASP A 121 -27.10 12.39 -24.04
CA ASP A 121 -26.10 11.87 -24.98
C ASP A 121 -25.56 10.48 -24.61
N ARG A 122 -26.01 9.89 -23.49
CA ARG A 122 -25.55 8.61 -22.95
C ARG A 122 -24.08 8.63 -22.55
N SER A 123 -23.54 9.81 -22.24
CA SER A 123 -22.19 9.93 -21.72
C SER A 123 -22.03 9.28 -20.34
N LEU A 124 -20.82 8.76 -20.11
CA LEU A 124 -20.37 8.18 -18.84
C LEU A 124 -19.36 9.13 -18.19
N THR A 125 -19.62 9.56 -16.97
CA THR A 125 -18.68 10.34 -16.16
C THR A 125 -18.05 9.46 -15.10
N LEU A 126 -16.75 9.29 -15.20
CA LEU A 126 -15.89 8.65 -14.22
C LEU A 126 -15.24 9.71 -13.33
N ARG A 127 -15.10 9.41 -12.03
CA ARG A 127 -14.36 10.23 -11.08
C ARG A 127 -13.17 9.48 -10.52
N HIS A 128 -12.00 10.07 -10.69
CA HIS A 128 -10.78 9.64 -10.05
C HIS A 128 -10.53 10.46 -8.78
N TYR A 129 -10.42 9.81 -7.63
CA TYR A 129 -10.06 10.46 -6.37
C TYR A 129 -8.55 10.37 -6.16
N GLN A 130 -7.84 11.50 -6.30
CA GLN A 130 -6.39 11.51 -6.11
C GLN A 130 -6.02 11.27 -4.65
N ASN A 131 -5.32 10.18 -4.39
CA ASN A 131 -4.64 9.96 -3.13
C ASN A 131 -3.22 10.54 -3.18
N ASN A 132 -2.82 11.27 -2.13
CA ASN A 132 -1.48 11.84 -1.98
C ASN A 132 -0.97 12.67 -3.18
N ARG A 133 -1.87 13.38 -3.89
CA ARG A 133 -1.56 14.21 -5.09
C ARG A 133 -0.89 13.44 -6.23
N ARG A 134 -1.10 12.11 -6.29
CA ARG A 134 -0.56 11.28 -7.38
C ARG A 134 -1.49 11.39 -8.59
N PRO A 135 -1.00 11.90 -9.75
CA PRO A 135 -1.78 11.89 -10.97
C PRO A 135 -1.83 10.48 -11.57
N LEU A 136 -2.77 10.26 -12.48
CA LEU A 136 -2.83 9.01 -13.25
C LEU A 136 -1.66 8.92 -14.24
N GLY A 137 -1.29 7.69 -14.59
CA GLY A 137 -0.18 7.41 -15.51
C GLY A 137 -0.45 7.88 -16.94
N LYS A 138 0.59 7.87 -17.78
CA LYS A 138 0.49 8.26 -19.22
C LYS A 138 -0.46 7.37 -20.02
N ASP A 139 -0.68 6.14 -19.55
CA ASP A 139 -1.52 5.14 -20.22
C ASP A 139 -3.03 5.35 -19.99
N THR A 140 -3.40 6.32 -19.14
CA THR A 140 -4.80 6.67 -18.83
C THR A 140 -5.65 6.86 -20.07
N LYS A 141 -5.10 7.56 -21.08
CA LYS A 141 -5.82 7.83 -22.32
C LYS A 141 -6.14 6.55 -23.11
N GLU A 142 -5.22 5.59 -23.14
CA GLU A 142 -5.44 4.31 -23.83
C GLU A 142 -6.47 3.45 -23.08
N VAL A 143 -6.42 3.42 -21.75
CA VAL A 143 -7.44 2.74 -20.92
C VAL A 143 -8.82 3.37 -21.14
N LEU A 144 -8.93 4.69 -21.16
CA LEU A 144 -10.20 5.37 -21.43
C LEU A 144 -10.76 5.07 -22.82
N LYS A 145 -9.92 4.88 -23.85
CA LYS A 145 -10.39 4.42 -25.16
C LYS A 145 -11.01 3.02 -25.10
N HIS A 146 -10.48 2.13 -24.27
CA HIS A 146 -11.08 0.80 -24.07
C HIS A 146 -12.43 0.91 -23.35
N VAL A 147 -12.54 1.74 -22.31
CA VAL A 147 -13.81 2.01 -21.63
C VAL A 147 -14.83 2.59 -22.61
N HIS A 148 -14.43 3.58 -23.41
CA HIS A 148 -15.25 4.16 -24.47
C HIS A 148 -15.71 3.11 -25.49
N ARG A 149 -14.83 2.19 -25.92
CA ARG A 149 -15.20 1.11 -26.85
C ARG A 149 -16.24 0.16 -26.27
N LEU A 150 -16.17 -0.13 -24.97
CA LEU A 150 -17.15 -0.97 -24.29
C LEU A 150 -18.47 -0.25 -24.05
N TRP A 151 -18.42 1.05 -23.72
CA TRP A 151 -19.59 1.86 -23.42
C TRP A 151 -20.35 2.34 -24.66
N GLY A 152 -19.64 2.71 -25.73
CA GLY A 152 -20.18 3.11 -27.05
C GLY A 152 -20.59 4.57 -27.20
N TYR A 153 -20.39 5.38 -26.16
CA TYR A 153 -20.69 6.82 -26.10
C TYR A 153 -19.56 7.57 -25.38
N ASP A 154 -19.62 8.91 -25.40
CA ASP A 154 -18.63 9.79 -24.79
C ASP A 154 -18.31 9.39 -23.33
N VAL A 155 -17.03 9.36 -22.99
CA VAL A 155 -16.55 9.07 -21.64
C VAL A 155 -15.75 10.26 -21.13
N HIS A 156 -16.17 10.81 -19.98
CA HIS A 156 -15.50 11.87 -19.27
C HIS A 156 -14.81 11.29 -18.03
N LEU A 157 -13.57 11.67 -17.78
CA LEU A 157 -12.83 11.36 -16.56
C LEU A 157 -12.49 12.66 -15.84
N GLU A 158 -13.03 12.85 -14.65
CA GLU A 158 -12.72 13.96 -13.75
C GLU A 158 -11.77 13.47 -12.65
N SER A 159 -10.59 14.07 -12.51
CA SER A 159 -9.72 13.85 -11.36
C SER A 159 -10.01 14.90 -10.28
N LEU A 160 -10.25 14.44 -9.05
CA LEU A 160 -10.52 15.28 -7.89
C LEU A 160 -9.32 15.32 -6.95
N GLN A 161 -9.02 16.51 -6.43
CA GLN A 161 -8.05 16.74 -5.36
C GLN A 161 -8.72 17.58 -4.28
N ALA A 162 -8.71 17.11 -3.03
CA ALA A 162 -9.35 17.79 -1.89
C ALA A 162 -10.82 18.24 -2.15
N GLY A 163 -11.57 17.46 -2.95
CA GLY A 163 -12.97 17.74 -3.28
C GLY A 163 -13.19 18.67 -4.49
N ALA A 164 -12.13 19.22 -5.08
CA ALA A 164 -12.22 20.03 -6.30
C ALA A 164 -11.73 19.24 -7.53
N VAL A 165 -12.39 19.43 -8.67
CA VAL A 165 -11.92 18.85 -9.94
C VAL A 165 -10.69 19.62 -10.41
N VAL A 166 -9.57 18.91 -10.58
CA VAL A 166 -8.28 19.48 -10.99
C VAL A 166 -7.91 19.16 -12.44
N GLU A 167 -8.46 18.08 -12.98
CA GLU A 167 -8.20 17.66 -14.36
C GLU A 167 -9.45 16.98 -14.94
N THR A 168 -9.77 17.29 -16.19
CA THR A 168 -10.84 16.62 -16.94
C THR A 168 -10.30 16.12 -18.27
N GLN A 169 -10.44 14.82 -18.52
CA GLN A 169 -10.15 14.19 -19.80
C GLN A 169 -11.45 13.70 -20.43
N THR A 170 -11.56 13.75 -21.75
CA THR A 170 -12.77 13.30 -22.46
C THR A 170 -12.37 12.54 -23.71
N ILE A 171 -12.96 11.37 -23.90
CA ILE A 171 -12.92 10.60 -25.15
C ILE A 171 -14.30 10.70 -25.79
N ARG A 172 -14.35 11.30 -26.98
CA ARG A 172 -15.60 11.49 -27.72
C ARG A 172 -15.81 10.35 -28.70
N LYS A 173 -17.06 10.09 -29.04
CA LYS A 173 -17.48 9.10 -30.04
C LYS A 173 -16.89 9.32 -31.44
N SER A 174 -16.40 10.53 -31.72
CA SER A 174 -15.76 10.90 -32.98
C SER A 174 -14.26 10.62 -33.06
N ASP A 175 -13.61 10.22 -31.94
CA ASP A 175 -12.19 9.86 -31.85
C ASP A 175 -11.97 8.34 -31.90
#